data_AF-A0A7V8D7X5-F1
#
_entry.id   AF-A0A7V8D7X5-F1
#
_cell.length_a   1.000
_cell.length_b   1.000
_cell.length_c   1.000
_cell.angle_alpha   90.00
_cell.angle_beta   90.00
_cell.angle_gamma   90.00
#
_symmetry.space_group_name_H-M   'P 1'
#
loop_
_entity.id
_entity.type
_entity.pdbx_description
1 polymer ?
#
loop_
_entity_poly.entity_id
_entity_poly.type
_entity_poly.pdbx_seq_one_letter_code
_entity_poly.pdbx_strand_id
1 'polypeptide(L)'
;MPKFRSQLLLEEQIFLYDVWRIAATDQIMPSRSAFSICAIGPLLPYLSLVEFCGQQLSPKVRLTGSGLRDVFGDNPSEILTKTGIAGSLDTIRAVANAKIPMAGAVQLDGSNRVRVWLRLPLGQNGCVEQVLGLDLSVAGSRAPKWAFDQVL
;
A
#
# COMPACT_ATOMS: atom_id res chain seq x y z
N MET A 1 -5.88 15.96 -3.31
CA MET A 1 -5.77 16.09 -1.84
C MET A 1 -4.33 16.43 -1.44
N PRO A 2 -3.96 17.72 -1.35
CA PRO A 2 -2.60 18.13 -0.98
C PRO A 2 -2.16 17.64 0.40
N LYS A 3 -3.11 17.57 1.35
CA LYS A 3 -2.87 17.16 2.74
C LYS A 3 -2.41 15.69 2.90
N PHE A 4 -2.84 14.78 2.01
CA PHE A 4 -2.43 13.38 2.09
C PHE A 4 -1.00 13.20 1.58
N ARG A 5 -0.65 13.85 0.47
CA ARG A 5 0.68 13.77 -0.13
C ARG A 5 1.78 14.19 0.84
N SER A 6 1.54 15.22 1.66
CA SER A 6 2.49 15.70 2.67
C SER A 6 2.72 14.75 3.85
N GLN A 7 1.91 13.69 3.99
CA GLN A 7 2.06 12.68 5.05
C GLN A 7 2.91 11.49 4.59
N LEU A 8 3.25 11.41 3.30
CA LEU A 8 4.04 10.32 2.75
C LEU A 8 5.51 10.49 3.14
N LEU A 9 6.13 9.40 3.58
CA LEU A 9 7.43 9.41 4.24
C LEU A 9 8.59 9.17 3.26
N LEU A 10 8.32 8.50 2.15
CA LEU A 10 9.32 8.06 1.18
C LEU A 10 8.99 8.57 -0.22
N GLU A 11 10.04 8.80 -1.01
CA GLU A 11 9.90 9.20 -2.42
C GLU A 11 9.13 8.17 -3.24
N GLU A 12 9.28 6.87 -2.94
CA GLU A 12 8.54 5.81 -3.61
C GLU A 12 7.02 5.88 -3.36
N GLN A 13 6.61 6.24 -2.14
CA GLN A 13 5.20 6.46 -1.84
C GLN A 13 4.66 7.66 -2.60
N ILE A 14 5.42 8.76 -2.62
CA ILE A 14 5.06 9.99 -3.32
C ILE A 14 4.93 9.72 -4.82
N PHE A 15 5.91 9.07 -5.42
CA PHE A 15 5.93 8.72 -6.83
C PHE A 15 4.72 7.86 -7.20
N LEU A 16 4.44 6.79 -6.45
CA LEU A 16 3.28 5.94 -6.71
C LEU A 16 1.96 6.71 -6.57
N TYR A 17 1.83 7.52 -5.52
CA TYR A 17 0.64 8.33 -5.29
C TYR A 17 0.43 9.36 -6.41
N ASP A 18 1.49 10.01 -6.88
CA ASP A 18 1.41 11.00 -7.95
C ASP A 18 0.97 10.36 -9.27
N VAL A 19 1.52 9.19 -9.64
CA VAL A 19 1.06 8.41 -10.80
C VAL A 19 -0.41 8.02 -10.65
N TRP A 20 -0.81 7.56 -9.46
CA TRP A 20 -2.20 7.21 -9.16
C TRP A 20 -3.14 8.41 -9.26
N ARG A 21 -2.73 9.58 -8.76
CA ARG A 21 -3.50 10.83 -8.88
C ARG A 21 -3.63 11.31 -10.31
N ILE A 22 -2.58 11.21 -11.11
CA ILE A 22 -2.62 11.54 -12.54
C ILE A 22 -3.64 10.66 -13.25
N ALA A 23 -3.60 9.34 -12.99
CA ALA A 23 -4.56 8.39 -13.57
C ALA A 23 -6.01 8.66 -13.11
N ALA A 24 -6.20 9.18 -11.89
CA ALA A 24 -7.52 9.47 -11.35
C ALA A 24 -8.18 10.69 -12.00
N THR A 25 -7.41 11.58 -12.61
CA THR A 25 -7.87 12.86 -13.15
C THR A 25 -8.71 13.63 -12.11
N ASP A 26 -9.97 13.94 -12.44
CA ASP A 26 -10.93 14.62 -11.56
C ASP A 26 -11.75 13.66 -10.69
N GLN A 27 -11.54 12.35 -10.82
CA GLN A 27 -12.20 11.35 -10.01
C GLN A 27 -11.54 11.19 -8.63
N ILE A 28 -12.30 10.60 -7.71
CA ILE A 28 -11.81 10.25 -6.37
C ILE A 28 -10.69 9.21 -6.48
N MET A 29 -10.83 8.23 -7.38
CA MET A 29 -9.87 7.18 -7.66
C MET A 29 -9.87 6.83 -9.17
N PRO A 30 -8.77 6.29 -9.71
CA PRO A 30 -8.74 5.80 -11.07
C PRO A 30 -9.42 4.43 -11.18
N SER A 31 -9.91 4.13 -12.39
CA SER A 31 -10.25 2.77 -12.77
C SER A 31 -8.99 1.93 -12.93
N ARG A 32 -9.15 0.60 -12.86
CA ARG A 32 -8.03 -0.31 -13.11
C ARG A 32 -7.43 -0.15 -14.51
N SER A 33 -8.26 0.16 -15.51
CA SER A 33 -7.83 0.36 -16.90
C SER A 33 -7.11 1.70 -17.12
N ALA A 34 -7.45 2.74 -16.36
CA ALA A 34 -6.76 4.02 -16.42
C ALA A 34 -5.37 3.98 -15.75
N PHE A 35 -5.15 3.04 -14.82
CA PHE A 35 -3.89 2.92 -14.09
C PHE A 35 -2.88 2.01 -14.82
N SER A 36 -1.84 2.63 -15.38
CA SER A 36 -0.77 1.92 -16.09
C SER A 36 0.34 1.45 -15.14
N ILE A 37 0.53 0.13 -15.08
CA ILE A 37 1.60 -0.53 -14.30
C ILE A 37 3.00 -0.22 -14.87
N CYS A 38 3.10 0.04 -16.18
CA CYS A 38 4.39 0.35 -16.81
C CYS A 38 5.00 1.66 -16.31
N ALA A 39 4.17 2.59 -15.81
CA ALA A 39 4.62 3.87 -15.28
C ALA A 39 5.37 3.74 -13.94
N ILE A 40 5.29 2.58 -13.26
CA ILE A 40 5.83 2.36 -11.91
C ILE A 40 6.81 1.17 -11.86
N GLY A 41 7.48 0.89 -12.97
CA GLY A 41 8.37 -0.26 -13.17
C GLY A 41 9.31 -0.60 -11.99
N PRO A 42 10.05 0.38 -11.43
CA PRO A 42 10.96 0.11 -10.29
C PRO A 42 10.25 -0.35 -9.01
N LEU A 43 8.96 -0.04 -8.85
CA LEU A 43 8.19 -0.39 -7.66
C LEU A 43 7.54 -1.77 -7.75
N LEU A 44 7.44 -2.37 -8.94
CA LEU A 44 6.71 -3.62 -9.16
C LEU A 44 7.05 -4.77 -8.19
N PRO A 45 8.31 -4.98 -7.78
CA PRO A 45 8.61 -6.04 -6.81
C PRO A 45 7.95 -5.87 -5.44
N TYR A 46 7.53 -4.64 -5.13
CA TYR A 46 7.00 -4.21 -3.83
C TYR A 46 5.50 -3.90 -3.88
N LEU A 47 4.82 -4.26 -4.98
CA LEU A 47 3.39 -4.02 -5.11
C LEU A 47 2.56 -5.28 -4.88
N SER A 48 1.44 -5.08 -4.19
CA SER A 48 0.36 -6.04 -4.05
C SER A 48 -0.91 -5.48 -4.65
N LEU A 49 -1.76 -6.36 -5.18
CA LEU A 49 -3.09 -6.03 -5.65
C LEU A 49 -4.08 -6.93 -4.93
N VAL A 50 -4.98 -6.31 -4.16
CA VAL A 50 -5.96 -7.02 -3.36
C VAL A 50 -7.33 -6.81 -3.96
N GLU A 51 -7.94 -7.87 -4.46
CA GLU A 51 -9.21 -7.85 -5.19
C GLU A 51 -10.36 -8.18 -4.26
N PHE A 52 -11.41 -7.36 -4.32
CA PHE A 52 -12.65 -7.54 -3.57
C PHE A 52 -13.72 -8.05 -4.53
N CYS A 53 -13.75 -9.37 -4.76
CA CYS A 53 -14.77 -9.99 -5.62
C CYS A 53 -16.10 -10.16 -4.87
N GLY A 54 -17.03 -9.23 -5.06
CA GLY A 54 -18.43 -9.39 -4.60
C GLY A 54 -18.57 -9.67 -3.10
N GLN A 55 -19.43 -10.63 -2.73
CA GLN A 55 -19.69 -11.03 -1.34
C GLN A 55 -18.64 -11.99 -0.73
N GLN A 56 -17.47 -12.18 -1.35
CA GLN A 56 -16.46 -13.08 -0.79
C GLN A 56 -15.91 -12.57 0.55
N LEU A 57 -15.86 -13.47 1.54
CA LEU A 57 -15.33 -13.22 2.88
C LEU A 57 -13.80 -12.96 2.87
N SER A 58 -13.08 -13.59 1.93
CA SER A 58 -11.62 -13.52 1.80
C SER A 58 -11.21 -12.83 0.49
N PRO A 59 -10.43 -11.73 0.54
CA PRO A 59 -9.97 -11.06 -0.67
C PRO A 59 -8.87 -11.87 -1.38
N LYS A 60 -8.78 -11.72 -2.70
CA LYS A 60 -7.74 -12.38 -3.50
C LYS A 60 -6.52 -11.47 -3.59
N VAL A 61 -5.35 -11.98 -3.20
CA VAL A 61 -4.09 -11.24 -3.26
C VAL A 61 -3.29 -11.66 -4.49
N ARG A 62 -2.85 -10.68 -5.27
CA ARG A 62 -1.88 -10.84 -6.37
C ARG A 62 -0.61 -10.08 -6.02
N LEU A 63 0.54 -10.70 -6.24
CA LEU A 63 1.86 -10.11 -6.01
C LEU A 63 2.52 -9.89 -7.36
N THR A 64 3.15 -8.74 -7.57
CA THR A 64 3.80 -8.41 -8.86
C THR A 64 5.30 -8.67 -8.88
N GLY A 65 5.87 -9.21 -7.79
CA GLY A 65 7.25 -9.68 -7.72
C GLY A 65 7.63 -10.24 -6.36
N SER A 66 8.93 -10.47 -6.14
CA SER A 66 9.47 -11.10 -4.93
C SER A 66 9.87 -10.13 -3.82
N GLY A 67 9.96 -8.82 -4.07
CA GLY A 67 10.43 -7.82 -3.09
C GLY A 67 9.54 -7.73 -1.84
N LEU A 68 8.26 -8.11 -1.95
CA LEU A 68 7.39 -8.25 -0.79
C LEU A 68 7.83 -9.34 0.20
N ARG A 69 8.63 -10.32 -0.25
CA ARG A 69 9.21 -11.33 0.65
C ARG A 69 10.25 -10.71 1.58
N ASP A 70 10.95 -9.66 1.15
CA ASP A 70 11.89 -8.92 2.01
C ASP A 70 11.18 -8.11 3.10
N VAL A 71 9.87 -7.91 2.96
CA VAL A 71 9.01 -7.21 3.94
C VAL A 71 8.24 -8.19 4.82
N PHE A 72 7.71 -9.27 4.24
CA PHE A 72 6.74 -10.16 4.88
C PHE A 72 7.22 -11.60 5.08
N GLY A 73 8.43 -11.93 4.64
CA GLY A 73 8.93 -13.30 4.60
C GLY A 73 8.25 -14.15 3.52
N ASP A 74 8.10 -15.45 3.77
CA ASP A 74 7.74 -16.41 2.72
C ASP A 74 6.28 -16.34 2.25
N ASN A 75 5.38 -15.78 3.07
CA ASN A 75 3.95 -15.76 2.79
C ASN A 75 3.35 -14.33 2.82
N PRO A 76 3.74 -13.40 1.91
CA PRO A 76 3.20 -12.05 1.89
C PRO A 76 1.67 -11.99 1.81
N SER A 77 1.05 -12.87 1.03
CA SER A 77 -0.41 -12.93 0.90
C SER A 77 -1.12 -13.25 2.21
N GLU A 78 -0.54 -14.09 3.06
CA GLU A 78 -1.10 -14.44 4.38
C GLU A 78 -1.05 -13.24 5.33
N ILE A 79 0.07 -12.51 5.35
CA ILE A 79 0.21 -11.32 6.20
C ILE A 79 -0.71 -10.19 5.74
N LEU A 80 -0.90 -10.02 4.42
CA LEU A 80 -1.80 -9.01 3.86
C LEU A 80 -3.28 -9.32 4.16
N THR A 81 -3.65 -10.58 4.37
CA THR A 81 -5.01 -11.00 4.74
C THR A 81 -5.22 -11.18 6.24
N LYS A 82 -4.22 -10.89 7.06
CA LYS A 82 -4.32 -10.95 8.52
C LYS A 82 -4.89 -9.66 9.11
N THR A 83 -5.73 -9.78 10.13
CA THR A 83 -6.28 -8.67 10.92
C THR A 83 -5.32 -8.24 12.02
N GLY A 84 -5.52 -7.03 12.56
CA GLY A 84 -4.69 -6.50 13.66
C GLY A 84 -3.28 -6.05 13.27
N ILE A 85 -2.92 -6.13 11.99
CA ILE A 85 -1.65 -5.64 11.44
C ILE A 85 -1.91 -4.37 10.63
N ALA A 86 -1.25 -3.28 11.00
CA ALA A 86 -1.34 -2.01 10.26
C ALA A 86 -0.95 -2.19 8.79
N GLY A 87 -1.75 -1.64 7.88
CA GLY A 87 -1.54 -1.78 6.43
C GLY A 87 -1.98 -3.14 5.86
N SER A 88 -2.49 -4.07 6.66
CA SER A 88 -3.03 -5.37 6.21
C SER A 88 -4.57 -5.33 6.12
N LEU A 89 -5.26 -6.45 6.34
CA LEU A 89 -6.66 -6.65 5.93
C LEU A 89 -7.61 -5.55 6.39
N ASP A 90 -7.53 -5.14 7.65
CA ASP A 90 -8.44 -4.11 8.21
C ASP A 90 -8.21 -2.75 7.55
N THR A 91 -6.94 -2.38 7.31
CA THR A 91 -6.60 -1.15 6.58
C THR A 91 -7.03 -1.23 5.12
N ILE A 92 -6.82 -2.37 4.45
CA ILE A 92 -7.22 -2.58 3.05
C ILE A 92 -8.75 -2.49 2.91
N ARG A 93 -9.51 -3.06 3.85
CA ARG A 93 -10.97 -2.93 3.93
C ARG A 93 -11.40 -1.49 4.21
N ALA A 94 -10.71 -0.78 5.12
CA ALA A 94 -11.00 0.62 5.41
C ALA A 94 -10.82 1.50 4.15
N VAL A 95 -9.74 1.29 3.40
CA VAL A 95 -9.50 1.95 2.11
C VAL A 95 -10.60 1.63 1.10
N ALA A 96 -10.99 0.36 0.98
CA ALA A 96 -12.04 -0.06 0.07
C ALA A 96 -13.40 0.60 0.41
N ASN A 97 -13.75 0.66 1.71
CA ASN A 97 -15.00 1.23 2.17
C ASN A 97 -15.03 2.76 2.08
N ALA A 98 -13.96 3.42 2.52
CA ALA A 98 -13.86 4.87 2.55
C ALA A 98 -13.50 5.48 1.19
N LYS A 99 -12.98 4.67 0.26
CA LYS A 99 -12.60 5.06 -1.11
C LYS A 99 -11.49 6.13 -1.15
N ILE A 100 -10.71 6.21 -0.09
CA ILE A 100 -9.61 7.16 0.06
C ILE A 100 -8.28 6.45 0.30
N PRO A 101 -7.15 7.02 -0.17
CA PRO A 101 -5.81 6.55 0.15
C PRO A 101 -5.52 6.50 1.64
N MET A 102 -4.74 5.51 2.07
CA MET A 102 -4.17 5.44 3.42
C MET A 102 -2.71 5.04 3.37
N ALA A 103 -1.89 5.58 4.27
CA ALA A 103 -0.47 5.27 4.38
C ALA A 103 -0.07 5.22 5.85
N GLY A 104 1.07 4.59 6.13
CA GLY A 104 1.62 4.54 7.47
C GLY A 104 2.95 3.80 7.52
N ALA A 105 3.43 3.60 8.73
CA ALA A 105 4.59 2.78 8.99
C ALA A 105 4.44 2.03 10.32
N VAL A 106 5.09 0.88 10.42
CA VAL A 106 5.11 0.03 11.61
C VAL A 106 6.50 -0.58 11.77
N GLN A 107 7.01 -0.64 13.00
CA GLN A 107 8.26 -1.31 13.28
C GLN A 107 8.10 -2.81 13.05
N LEU A 108 9.09 -3.45 12.42
CA LEU A 108 9.10 -4.90 12.27
C LEU A 108 9.76 -5.49 13.53
N ASP A 109 9.01 -6.32 14.27
CA ASP A 109 9.38 -6.84 15.58
C ASP A 109 10.84 -7.27 15.69
N GLY A 110 11.52 -6.79 16.74
CA GLY A 110 12.90 -7.17 17.07
C GLY A 110 13.96 -6.72 16.07
N SER A 111 13.61 -5.89 15.09
CA SER A 111 14.54 -5.40 14.06
C SER A 111 14.69 -3.88 14.11
N ASN A 112 15.80 -3.39 13.55
CA ASN A 112 15.99 -1.97 13.24
C ASN A 112 15.28 -1.55 11.94
N ARG A 113 14.33 -2.36 11.46
CA ARG A 113 13.63 -2.17 10.19
C ARG A 113 12.21 -1.71 10.45
N VAL A 114 11.75 -0.85 9.56
CA VAL A 114 10.40 -0.28 9.58
C VAL A 114 9.75 -0.66 8.28
N ARG A 115 8.53 -1.21 8.37
CA ARG A 115 7.67 -1.38 7.21
C ARG A 115 6.93 -0.07 6.97
N VAL A 116 7.19 0.56 5.84
CA VAL A 116 6.44 1.72 5.35
C VAL A 116 5.48 1.24 4.27
N TRP A 117 4.21 1.62 4.36
CA TRP A 117 3.16 1.11 3.48
C TRP A 117 2.24 2.21 2.94
N LEU A 118 1.69 1.98 1.75
CA LEU A 118 0.69 2.82 1.09
C LEU A 118 -0.39 1.94 0.47
N ARG A 119 -1.65 2.36 0.58
CA ARG A 119 -2.84 1.68 0.05
C ARG A 119 -3.66 2.65 -0.78
N LEU A 120 -3.92 2.28 -2.02
CA LEU A 120 -4.57 3.12 -3.02
C LEU A 120 -5.77 2.37 -3.61
N PRO A 121 -6.98 2.93 -3.53
CA PRO A 121 -8.16 2.29 -4.12
C PRO A 121 -8.11 2.42 -5.65
N LEU A 122 -8.56 1.37 -6.34
CA LEU A 122 -8.78 1.33 -7.77
C LEU A 122 -10.21 0.85 -8.01
N GLY A 123 -10.95 1.55 -8.87
CA GLY A 123 -12.34 1.21 -9.10
C GLY A 123 -13.08 2.19 -9.99
N GLN A 124 -14.37 1.94 -10.17
CA GLN A 124 -15.23 2.69 -11.07
C GLN A 124 -16.64 2.78 -10.48
N ASN A 125 -17.41 3.79 -10.91
CA ASN A 125 -18.81 3.98 -10.51
C ASN A 125 -19.02 3.98 -8.98
N GLY A 126 -18.04 4.53 -8.25
CA GLY A 126 -18.10 4.61 -6.78
C GLY A 126 -17.85 3.28 -6.06
N CYS A 127 -17.48 2.20 -6.75
CA CYS A 127 -17.10 0.93 -6.15
C CYS A 127 -15.59 0.72 -6.25
N VAL A 128 -14.96 0.29 -5.15
CA VAL A 128 -13.56 -0.16 -5.16
C VAL A 128 -13.54 -1.61 -5.61
N GLU A 129 -12.88 -1.88 -6.72
CA GLU A 129 -12.71 -3.24 -7.26
C GLU A 129 -11.43 -3.88 -6.70
N GLN A 130 -10.40 -3.05 -6.51
CA GLN A 130 -9.08 -3.48 -6.08
C GLN A 130 -8.42 -2.43 -5.20
N VAL A 131 -7.51 -2.87 -4.31
CA VAL A 131 -6.61 -1.99 -3.59
C VAL A 131 -5.18 -2.31 -4.01
N LEU A 132 -4.49 -1.31 -4.52
CA LEU A 132 -3.06 -1.35 -4.82
C LEU A 132 -2.29 -1.04 -3.54
N GLY A 133 -1.40 -1.94 -3.14
CA GLY A 133 -0.52 -1.77 -1.99
C GLY A 133 0.92 -1.61 -2.41
N LEU A 134 1.63 -0.68 -1.79
CA LEU A 134 3.10 -0.61 -1.77
C LEU A 134 3.57 -0.91 -0.35
N ASP A 135 4.58 -1.76 -0.21
CA ASP A 135 5.20 -2.07 1.07
C ASP A 135 6.72 -2.10 0.92
N LEU A 136 7.41 -1.33 1.74
CA LEU A 136 8.85 -1.18 1.73
C LEU A 136 9.41 -1.46 3.12
N SER A 137 10.52 -2.18 3.18
CA SER A 137 11.28 -2.38 4.41
C SER A 137 12.48 -1.44 4.40
N VAL A 138 12.48 -0.45 5.29
CA VAL A 138 13.54 0.55 5.41
C VAL A 138 14.30 0.38 6.72
N ALA A 139 15.59 0.73 6.72
CA ALA A 139 16.46 0.67 7.88
C ALA A 139 17.43 1.86 7.88
N GLY A 140 18.08 2.11 9.02
CA GLY A 140 19.08 3.18 9.16
C GLY A 140 18.53 4.56 8.79
N SER A 141 19.33 5.38 8.11
CA SER A 141 18.98 6.76 7.76
C SER A 141 17.74 6.93 6.86
N ARG A 142 17.25 5.86 6.24
CA ARG A 142 16.00 5.86 5.45
C ARG A 142 14.75 5.64 6.28
N ALA A 143 14.84 5.15 7.51
CA ALA A 143 13.66 4.98 8.34
C ALA A 143 13.21 6.33 8.93
N PRO A 144 11.90 6.57 9.10
CA PRO A 144 11.39 7.80 9.70
C PRO A 144 12.03 8.02 11.08
N LYS A 145 12.45 9.26 11.40
CA LYS A 145 13.17 9.56 12.65
C LYS A 145 12.46 9.03 13.91
N TRP A 146 11.15 9.22 14.00
CA TRP A 146 10.33 8.73 15.11
C TRP A 146 10.34 7.20 15.27
N ALA A 147 10.66 6.46 14.21
CA ALA A 147 10.69 5.01 14.25
C ALA A 147 11.94 4.46 14.98
N PHE A 148 12.94 5.31 15.26
CA PHE A 148 14.06 4.98 16.13
C PHE A 148 13.90 5.53 17.56
N ASP A 149 13.01 6.51 17.75
CA ASP A 149 12.81 7.21 19.03
C ASP A 149 11.96 6.42 20.05
N GLN A 150 11.56 5.18 19.74
CA GLN A 150 10.87 4.27 20.68
C GLN A 150 11.81 3.29 21.40
N VAL A 151 13.14 3.47 21.32
CA VAL A 151 14.15 2.58 21.94
C VAL A 151 15.04 3.33 22.96
N LEU A 152 14.56 4.41 23.58
CA LEU A 152 15.21 5.03 24.75
C LEU A 152 14.26 5.13 25.93
#